data_AF-A0A3D4PI70-F1
#
_entry.id   AF-A0A3D4PI70-F1
#
_cell.length_a   1.000
_cell.length_b   1.000
_cell.length_c   1.000
_cell.angle_alpha   90.00
_cell.angle_beta   90.00
_cell.angle_gamma   90.00
#
_symmetry.space_group_name_H-M   'P 1'
#
loop_
_entity.id
_entity.type
_entity.pdbx_description
1 polymer ?
#
loop_
_entity_poly.entity_id
_entity_poly.type
_entity_poly.pdbx_seq_one_letter_code
_entity_poly.pdbx_strand_id
1 'polypeptide(L)' 'MIPHLAELTDDIAFVHSLTSKSNTHGPAENFLSTGTPLDGFPSLGSWVSYALGSENQNL' A
#
# COMPACT_ATOMS: atom_id res chain seq x y z
N MET A 1 12.79 19.85 -16.58
CA MET A 1 12.22 18.49 -16.60
C MET A 1 13.36 17.49 -16.55
N ILE A 2 13.18 16.36 -15.86
CA ILE A 2 14.14 15.25 -15.85
C ILE A 2 14.03 14.53 -17.20
N PRO A 3 15.11 14.40 -17.99
CA PRO A 3 15.10 13.66 -19.26
C PRO A 3 14.66 12.20 -19.05
N HIS A 4 13.93 11.63 -20.01
CA HIS A 4 13.44 10.24 -20.02
C HIS A 4 12.49 9.81 -18.89
N LEU A 5 12.16 10.69 -17.92
CA LEU A 5 11.26 10.33 -16.81
C LEU A 5 9.90 9.83 -17.31
N ALA A 6 9.38 10.40 -18.40
CA ALA A 6 8.11 9.97 -18.99
C ALA A 6 8.12 8.49 -19.41
N GLU A 7 9.26 7.99 -19.92
CA GLU A 7 9.43 6.61 -20.37
C GLU A 7 9.41 5.61 -19.21
N LEU A 8 9.78 6.06 -18.00
CA LEU A 8 9.84 5.23 -16.79
C LEU A 8 8.54 5.25 -15.96
N THR A 9 7.54 6.04 -16.36
CA THR A 9 6.35 6.29 -15.53
C THR A 9 5.61 4.99 -15.19
N ASP A 10 5.47 4.09 -16.16
CA ASP A 10 4.74 2.82 -15.95
C ASP A 10 5.41 1.96 -14.87
N ASP A 11 6.73 1.91 -14.87
CA ASP A 11 7.53 1.07 -13.97
C ASP A 11 7.55 1.58 -12.51
N ILE A 12 7.42 2.90 -12.30
CA ILE A 12 7.61 3.51 -10.97
C ILE A 12 6.31 4.02 -10.33
N ALA A 13 5.27 4.26 -11.11
CA ALA A 13 4.05 4.90 -10.62
C ALA A 13 2.86 3.93 -10.48
N PHE A 14 2.90 2.77 -11.15
CA PHE A 14 1.77 1.84 -11.17
C PHE A 14 2.14 0.48 -10.58
N VAL A 15 1.19 -0.08 -9.81
CA VAL A 15 1.25 -1.45 -9.32
C VAL A 15 0.17 -2.24 -10.06
N HIS A 16 0.51 -2.79 -11.22
CA HIS A 16 -0.44 -3.47 -12.11
C HIS A 16 -1.11 -4.71 -11.50
N SER A 17 -0.50 -5.31 -10.48
CA SER A 17 -1.08 -6.46 -9.75
C SER A 17 -2.13 -6.05 -8.70
N LEU A 18 -2.23 -4.76 -8.36
CA LEU A 18 -3.20 -4.27 -7.40
C LEU A 18 -4.58 -4.23 -8.04
N THR A 19 -5.49 -5.06 -7.53
CA THR A 19 -6.88 -5.11 -7.99
C THR A 19 -7.83 -4.94 -6.81
N SER A 20 -8.97 -4.29 -7.04
CA SER A 20 -10.04 -4.13 -6.04
C SER A 20 -11.38 -4.40 -6.68
N LYS A 21 -12.33 -4.90 -5.89
CA LYS A 21 -13.73 -5.11 -6.32
C LYS A 21 -14.61 -3.89 -6.04
N SER A 22 -14.12 -2.93 -5.25
CA SER A 22 -14.86 -1.71 -4.91
C SER A 22 -14.51 -0.57 -5.85
N ASN A 23 -15.52 0.13 -6.34
CA ASN A 23 -15.39 1.42 -7.03
C ASN A 23 -15.63 2.61 -6.10
N THR A 24 -15.99 2.37 -4.84
CA THR A 24 -16.32 3.40 -3.85
C THR A 24 -15.08 3.79 -3.06
N HIS A 25 -14.86 5.10 -2.87
CA HIS A 25 -13.67 5.66 -2.21
C HIS A 25 -13.34 4.97 -0.88
N GLY A 26 -14.25 5.03 0.12
CA GLY A 26 -13.98 4.52 1.46
C GLY A 26 -13.60 3.03 1.49
N PRO A 27 -14.41 2.13 0.91
CA PRO A 27 -14.05 0.71 0.90
C PRO A 27 -12.79 0.39 0.08
N ALA A 28 -12.46 1.19 -0.95
CA ALA A 28 -11.21 1.02 -1.70
C ALA A 28 -9.98 1.47 -0.90
N GLU A 29 -10.10 2.58 -0.16
CA GLU A 29 -9.07 3.08 0.77
C GLU A 29 -8.79 2.09 1.89
N ASN A 30 -9.85 1.54 2.51
CA ASN A 30 -9.74 0.49 3.51
C ASN A 30 -9.01 -0.73 2.95
N PHE A 31 -9.39 -1.18 1.75
CA PHE A 31 -8.74 -2.32 1.12
C PHE A 31 -7.26 -2.06 0.84
N LEU A 32 -6.91 -0.88 0.34
CA LEU A 32 -5.51 -0.50 0.09
C LEU A 32 -4.69 -0.51 1.39
N SER A 33 -5.27 -0.05 2.48
CA SER A 33 -4.58 0.10 3.76
C SER A 33 -4.52 -1.18 4.59
N THR A 34 -5.56 -2.02 4.52
CA THR A 34 -5.79 -3.14 5.46
C THR A 34 -5.97 -4.50 4.77
N GLY A 35 -6.08 -4.54 3.44
CA GLY A 35 -6.38 -5.75 2.67
C GLY A 35 -7.87 -6.15 2.67
N THR A 36 -8.74 -5.38 3.33
CA THR A 36 -10.18 -5.63 3.42
C THR A 36 -10.99 -4.35 3.23
N PRO A 37 -12.16 -4.40 2.57
CA PRO A 37 -13.02 -3.23 2.41
C PRO A 37 -13.77 -2.85 3.71
N LEU A 38 -13.76 -3.72 4.72
CA LEU A 38 -14.43 -3.51 6.00
C LEU A 38 -13.60 -2.65 6.94
N ASP A 39 -14.28 -1.84 7.73
CA ASP A 39 -13.65 -1.03 8.77
C ASP A 39 -13.13 -1.90 9.94
N GLY A 40 -12.15 -1.36 10.67
CA GLY A 40 -11.69 -1.91 11.95
C GLY A 40 -10.53 -2.90 11.88
N PHE A 41 -9.97 -3.15 10.69
CA PHE A 41 -8.80 -4.01 10.53
C PHE A 41 -7.49 -3.22 10.65
N PRO A 42 -6.43 -3.85 11.18
CA PRO A 42 -5.12 -3.20 11.29
C PRO A 42 -4.56 -2.87 9.91
N SER A 43 -4.09 -1.64 9.72
CA SER A 43 -3.42 -1.24 8.49
C SER A 43 -2.01 -1.83 8.40
N LEU A 44 -1.48 -1.91 7.18
CA LEU A 44 -0.07 -2.25 6.95
C LEU A 44 0.87 -1.36 7.77
N GLY A 45 0.56 -0.07 7.90
CA GLY A 45 1.35 0.87 8.72
C GLY A 45 1.33 0.53 10.21
N SER A 46 0.20 0.04 10.73
CA SER A 46 0.09 -0.42 12.13
C SER A 46 0.89 -1.71 12.35
N TRP A 47 0.94 -2.61 11.37
CA TRP A 47 1.81 -3.78 11.43
C TRP A 47 3.29 -3.37 11.51
N VAL A 48 3.73 -2.46 10.64
CA VAL A 48 5.11 -2.00 10.61
C VAL A 48 5.49 -1.25 11.89
N SER A 49 4.65 -0.34 12.36
CA SER A 49 5.02 0.57 13.45
C SER A 49 4.78 -0.01 14.84
N TYR A 50 3.78 -0.87 15.00
CA TYR A 50 3.34 -1.35 16.31
C TYR A 50 3.54 -2.86 16.49
N ALA A 51 3.36 -3.66 15.43
CA ALA A 51 3.36 -5.12 15.56
C ALA A 51 4.68 -5.80 15.13
N LEU A 52 5.53 -5.16 14.32
CA LEU A 52 6.82 -5.72 13.91
C LEU A 52 7.87 -5.71 15.04
N GLY A 53 7.60 -5.00 16.14
CA GLY A 53 8.55 -4.84 17.26
C GLY A 53 9.70 -3.88 16.94
N SER A 54 10.55 -3.64 17.94
CA SER A 54 11.75 -2.80 17.81
C SER A 54 12.77 -3.40 16.84
N GLU A 55 13.64 -2.56 16.25
CA GLU A 55 14.78 -3.02 15.44
C GLU A 55 15.53 -4.16 16.14
N ASN A 56 15.62 -5.31 15.47
CA ASN A 56 16.40 -6.45 15.95
C ASN A 56 17.82 -6.34 15.38
N GLN A 57 18.81 -6.08 16.23
CA GLN A 57 20.23 -6.00 15.84
C GLN A 57 20.87 -7.37 15.54
N ASN A 58 20.13 -8.46 15.72
CA ASN A 58 20.53 -9.81 15.32
C ASN A 58 19.43 -10.46 14.48
N LEU A 59 19.58 -10.34 13.16
CA LEU A 59 19.08 -11.35 12.23
C LEU A 59 20.20 -12.35 11.95
#